data_AF-A0A9C9F850-F1
#
_entry.id   AF-A0A9C9F850-F1
#
_cell.length_a   1.000
_cell.length_b   1.000
_cell.length_c   1.000
_cell.angle_alpha   90.00
_cell.angle_beta   90.00
_cell.angle_gamma   90.00
#
_symmetry.space_group_name_H-M   'P 1'
#
loop_
_entity.id
_entity.type
_entity.pdbx_description
1 polymer ?
#
loop_
_entity_poly.entity_id
_entity_poly.type
_entity_poly.pdbx_seq_one_letter_code
_entity_poly.pdbx_strand_id
1 'polypeptide(L)' 'MGGAYTTYRPHRIKRKRSLGFLIKMRTKSGRKVVKRRRAKGRKKLTV' A
#
# COMPACT_ATOMS: atom_id res chain seq x y z
N MET A 1 18.69 21.42 -20.23
CA MET A 1 17.36 20.81 -20.03
C MET A 1 17.53 19.30 -19.93
N GLY A 2 17.32 18.69 -18.76
CA GLY A 2 17.41 17.23 -18.62
C GLY A 2 17.50 16.78 -17.16
N GLY A 3 16.35 16.54 -16.52
CA GLY A 3 16.28 15.86 -15.22
C GLY A 3 15.65 14.48 -15.40
N ALA A 4 16.29 13.41 -14.95
CA ALA A 4 15.78 12.06 -15.04
C ALA A 4 14.54 11.89 -14.14
N TYR A 5 13.34 11.94 -14.72
CA TYR A 5 12.10 11.65 -14.00
C TYR A 5 11.99 10.16 -13.73
N THR A 6 12.18 9.76 -12.47
CA THR A 6 11.97 8.37 -12.03
C THR A 6 10.52 8.16 -11.61
N THR A 7 9.92 7.02 -11.95
CA THR A 7 8.55 6.65 -11.55
C THR A 7 8.34 6.62 -10.04
N TYR A 8 9.41 6.37 -9.27
CA TYR A 8 9.34 6.31 -7.81
C TYR A 8 10.07 7.47 -7.15
N ARG A 9 9.30 8.48 -6.74
CA ARG A 9 9.77 9.54 -5.83
C ARG A 9 9.29 9.21 -4.41
N PRO A 10 10.16 8.67 -3.52
CA PRO A 10 9.73 8.13 -2.23
C PRO A 10 9.18 9.24 -1.33
N HIS A 11 7.92 9.10 -0.92
CA HIS A 11 7.31 9.99 0.07
C HIS A 11 6.53 9.18 1.09
N ARG A 12 7.01 9.17 2.34
CA ARG A 12 6.49 8.29 3.41
C ARG A 12 5.01 8.55 3.71
N ILE A 13 4.63 9.83 3.83
CA ILE A 13 3.23 10.23 4.13
C ILE A 13 2.28 9.80 3.01
N LYS A 14 2.58 10.15 1.74
CA LYS A 14 1.78 9.75 0.58
C LYS A 14 1.62 8.23 0.50
N ARG A 15 2.71 7.48 0.69
CA ARG A 15 2.68 6.01 0.68
C ARG A 15 1.74 5.44 1.74
N LYS A 16 1.80 5.92 2.98
CA LYS A 16 0.91 5.47 4.07
C LYS A 16 -0.56 5.86 3.81
N ARG A 17 -0.80 7.09 3.33
CA ARG A 17 -2.16 7.60 3.03
C ARG A 17 -2.82 6.95 1.83
N SER A 18 -2.08 6.37 0.89
CA SER A 18 -2.65 5.70 -0.30
C SER A 18 -2.66 4.18 -0.20
N LEU A 19 -1.64 3.59 0.43
CA LEU A 19 -1.42 2.14 0.42
C LEU A 19 -1.48 1.48 1.81
N GLY A 20 -1.56 2.28 2.88
CA GLY A 20 -1.51 1.81 4.27
C GLY A 20 -2.74 1.02 4.69
N PHE A 21 -2.65 0.46 5.90
CA PHE A 21 -3.67 -0.43 6.47
C PHE A 21 -5.07 0.19 6.52
N LEU A 22 -5.16 1.43 7.03
CA LEU A 22 -6.43 2.13 7.21
C LEU A 22 -7.20 2.27 5.89
N ILE A 23 -6.50 2.55 4.77
CA ILE A 23 -7.10 2.64 3.45
C ILE A 23 -7.63 1.30 2.98
N LYS A 24 -6.90 0.21 3.23
CA LYS A 24 -7.37 -1.13 2.89
C LYS A 24 -8.61 -1.50 3.72
N MET A 25 -8.69 -1.09 4.97
CA MET A 25 -9.85 -1.38 5.81
C MET A 25 -11.10 -0.57 5.44
N ARG A 26 -10.93 0.64 4.89
CA ARG A 26 -12.03 1.54 4.48
C ARG A 26 -12.93 0.93 3.40
N THR A 27 -12.38 0.15 2.46
CA THR A 27 -13.16 -0.39 1.34
C THR A 27 -13.43 -1.89 1.48
N LYS A 28 -14.53 -2.37 0.90
CA LYS A 28 -14.85 -3.81 0.89
C LYS A 28 -13.76 -4.64 0.19
N SER A 29 -13.23 -4.13 -0.93
CA SER A 29 -12.16 -4.78 -1.70
C SER A 29 -10.84 -4.82 -0.92
N GLY A 30 -10.47 -3.73 -0.25
CA GLY A 30 -9.25 -3.69 0.55
C GLY A 30 -9.28 -4.66 1.74
N ARG A 31 -10.43 -4.80 2.41
CA ARG A 31 -10.61 -5.82 3.47
C ARG A 31 -10.42 -7.24 2.95
N LYS A 32 -10.93 -7.56 1.76
CA LYS A 32 -10.71 -8.86 1.10
C LYS A 32 -9.23 -9.12 0.83
N VAL A 33 -8.48 -8.11 0.40
CA VAL A 33 -7.02 -8.23 0.18
C VAL A 33 -6.30 -8.55 1.49
N VAL A 34 -6.61 -7.83 2.59
CA VAL A 34 -6.00 -8.09 3.89
C VAL A 34 -6.32 -9.51 4.38
N LYS A 35 -7.59 -9.95 4.27
CA LYS A 35 -8.01 -11.32 4.62
C LYS A 35 -7.20 -12.37 3.85
N ARG A 36 -7.05 -12.21 2.53
CA ARG A 36 -6.25 -13.12 1.70
C ARG A 36 -4.77 -13.14 2.10
N ARG A 37 -4.20 -11.97 2.43
CA ARG A 37 -2.80 -11.89 2.86
C ARG A 37 -2.57 -12.57 4.21
N ARG A 38 -3.53 -12.47 5.14
CA ARG A 38 -3.53 -13.20 6.42
C ARG A 38 -3.64 -14.71 6.20
N ALA A 39 -4.59 -15.17 5.38
CA ALA A 39 -4.74 -16.58 5.06
C ALA A 39 -3.48 -17.19 4.42
N LYS A 40 -2.76 -16.42 3.60
CA LYS A 40 -1.47 -16.82 3.02
C LYS A 40 -0.30 -16.80 4.03
N GLY A 41 -0.48 -16.28 5.25
CA GLY A 41 0.58 -16.18 6.26
C GLY A 41 1.63 -15.10 5.97
N ARG A 42 1.29 -14.02 5.23
CA ARG A 42 2.25 -12.95 4.95
C ARG A 42 2.59 -12.18 6.24
N LYS A 43 3.87 -12.17 6.64
CA LYS A 43 4.38 -11.38 7.78
C LYS A 43 3.99 -9.89 7.71
N LYS A 44 4.06 -9.30 6.51
CA LYS A 44 3.65 -7.91 6.26
C LYS A 44 2.37 -7.85 5.42
N LEU A 45 1.29 -7.34 6.01
CA LEU A 45 -0.03 -7.30 5.36
C LEU A 45 -0.24 -6.06 4.48
N THR A 46 0.34 -4.94 4.86
CA THR A 46 0.26 -3.65 4.14
C THR A 46 1.59 -2.91 4.24
N VAL A 47 1.74 -1.79 3.53
CA VAL A 47 2.99 -0.99 3.53
C VAL A 47 3.37 -0.47 4.91
#